data_AF-A0A450X319-F1
#
_entry.id   AF-A0A450X319-F1
#
_cell.length_a   1.000
_cell.length_b   1.000
_cell.length_c   1.000
_cell.angle_alpha   90.00
_cell.angle_beta   90.00
_cell.angle_gamma   90.00
#
_symmetry.space_group_name_H-M   'P 1'
#
loop_
_entity.id
_entity.type
_entity.pdbx_description
1 polymer ?
#
loop_
_entity_poly.entity_id
_entity_poly.type
_entity_poly.pdbx_seq_one_letter_code
_entity_poly.pdbx_strand_id
1 'polypeptide(L)'
;MNDTRIKTLEQVRGFLAGTSGVELSISSKEECYRWIEQILIRLGYRNCGKAEKGLLLDSIEKVSGYSRIQVKRLVKQYIKTGRIERRHKASKGFTRKYTRADVRLLAYTDEIHGSLSGPAVKKICQRAWDFQSGGI
;
A
#
# COMPACT_ATOMS: atom_id res chain seq x y z
N MET A 1 14.29 -18.86 -5.75
CA MET A 1 15.40 -18.16 -5.06
C MET A 1 16.31 -19.20 -4.43
N ASN A 2 17.64 -19.04 -4.48
CA ASN A 2 18.63 -19.93 -3.87
C ASN A 2 18.56 -19.83 -2.33
N ASP A 3 17.66 -20.61 -1.74
CA ASP A 3 17.20 -20.52 -0.34
C ASP A 3 18.10 -21.26 0.68
N THR A 4 19.35 -21.59 0.33
CA THR A 4 20.04 -22.69 1.01
C THR A 4 20.89 -22.33 2.23
N ARG A 5 21.03 -21.06 2.66
CA ARG A 5 22.03 -20.72 3.70
C ARG A 5 21.68 -19.70 4.79
N ILE A 6 20.40 -19.40 5.07
CA ILE A 6 20.03 -18.68 6.31
C ILE A 6 19.29 -19.65 7.24
N LYS A 7 20.06 -20.50 7.94
CA LYS A 7 19.53 -21.52 8.85
C LYS A 7 19.37 -21.00 10.28
N THR A 8 20.06 -19.92 10.66
CA THR A 8 20.17 -19.52 12.07
C THR A 8 20.10 -18.00 12.26
N LEU A 9 19.56 -17.57 13.40
CA LEU A 9 19.44 -16.16 13.83
C LEU A 9 20.80 -15.43 13.92
N GLU A 10 21.88 -16.18 14.10
CA GLU A 10 23.27 -15.67 14.04
C GLU A 10 23.73 -15.37 12.62
N GLN A 11 23.34 -16.15 11.62
CA GLN A 11 23.63 -15.87 10.21
C GLN A 11 22.87 -14.64 9.74
N VAL A 12 21.66 -14.45 10.26
CA VAL A 12 20.89 -13.22 10.07
C VAL A 12 21.63 -12.02 10.69
N ARG A 13 22.19 -12.15 11.90
CA ARG A 13 23.01 -11.10 12.53
C ARG A 13 24.31 -10.81 11.77
N GLY A 14 25.04 -11.84 11.34
CA GLY A 14 26.26 -11.70 10.54
C GLY A 14 26.01 -11.07 9.17
N PHE A 15 24.85 -11.38 8.57
CA PHE A 15 24.36 -10.71 7.38
C PHE A 15 24.10 -9.22 7.61
N LEU A 16 23.37 -8.88 8.69
CA LEU A 16 23.08 -7.48 9.04
C LEU A 16 24.31 -6.67 9.46
N ALA A 17 25.38 -7.34 9.90
CA ALA A 17 26.67 -6.75 10.25
C ALA A 17 27.65 -6.64 9.07
N GLY A 18 27.23 -7.02 7.85
CA GLY A 18 28.05 -6.95 6.63
C GLY A 18 29.14 -8.01 6.55
N THR A 19 29.14 -8.99 7.45
CA THR A 19 30.18 -10.03 7.58
C THR A 19 29.87 -11.28 6.75
N SER A 20 28.76 -11.30 6.02
CA SER A 20 28.37 -12.39 5.12
C SER A 20 27.92 -11.80 3.79
N GLY A 21 28.71 -12.04 2.74
CA GLY A 21 28.46 -11.56 1.37
C GLY A 21 27.26 -12.26 0.72
N VAL A 22 26.05 -11.85 1.08
CA VAL A 22 24.81 -12.37 0.49
C VAL A 22 24.02 -11.22 -0.13
N GLU A 23 24.25 -10.92 -1.40
CA GLU A 23 23.33 -10.03 -2.12
C GLU A 23 21.97 -10.73 -2.31
N LEU A 24 21.03 -10.45 -1.40
CA LEU A 24 19.63 -10.84 -1.57
C LEU A 24 18.97 -9.87 -2.55
N SER A 25 19.08 -10.17 -3.84
CA SER A 25 18.29 -9.48 -4.86
C SER A 25 16.87 -10.06 -4.89
N ILE A 26 15.95 -9.42 -4.17
CA ILE A 26 14.53 -9.77 -4.22
C ILE A 26 13.94 -9.20 -5.50
N SER A 27 13.58 -10.08 -6.44
CA SER A 27 13.15 -9.70 -7.78
C SER A 27 11.66 -9.32 -7.85
N SER A 28 10.84 -9.73 -6.88
CA SER A 28 9.40 -9.43 -6.84
C SER A 28 8.83 -9.24 -5.43
N LYS A 29 7.68 -8.55 -5.31
CA LYS A 29 6.97 -8.35 -4.03
C LYS A 29 6.45 -9.68 -3.47
N GLU A 30 6.03 -10.57 -4.36
CA GLU A 30 5.54 -11.91 -4.01
C GLU A 30 6.66 -12.78 -3.43
N GLU A 31 7.87 -12.74 -4.00
CA GLU A 31 9.04 -13.40 -3.41
C GLU A 31 9.42 -12.80 -2.07
N CYS A 32 9.34 -11.47 -1.93
CA CYS A 32 9.56 -10.80 -0.65
C CYS A 32 8.62 -11.34 0.43
N TYR A 33 7.32 -11.44 0.14
CA TYR A 33 6.33 -11.92 1.10
C TYR A 33 6.54 -13.39 1.45
N ARG A 34 6.87 -14.25 0.47
CA ARG A 34 7.22 -15.65 0.73
C ARG A 34 8.46 -15.78 1.61
N TRP A 35 9.49 -14.97 1.37
CA TRP A 35 10.70 -14.96 2.19
C TRP A 35 10.41 -14.53 3.63
N ILE A 36 9.62 -13.46 3.83
CA ILE A 36 9.20 -13.01 5.16
C ILE A 36 8.39 -14.11 5.87
N GLU A 37 7.48 -14.78 5.17
CA GLU A 37 6.69 -15.86 5.76
C GLU A 37 7.59 -17.03 6.19
N GLN A 38 8.50 -17.47 5.32
CA GLN A 38 9.44 -18.56 5.61
C GLN A 38 10.34 -18.24 6.80
N ILE A 39 10.87 -17.01 6.92
CA ILE A 39 11.75 -16.67 8.04
C ILE A 39 10.96 -16.59 9.37
N LEU A 40 9.72 -16.13 9.33
CA LEU A 40 8.83 -16.10 10.51
C LEU A 40 8.44 -17.52 10.97
N ILE A 41 8.26 -18.46 10.04
CA ILE A 41 8.01 -19.88 10.33
C ILE A 41 9.28 -20.53 10.87
N ARG A 42 10.41 -20.39 10.15
CA ARG A 42 11.69 -21.04 10.47
C ARG A 42 12.21 -20.66 11.86
N LEU A 43 12.06 -19.39 12.24
CA LEU A 43 12.50 -18.91 13.54
C LEU A 43 11.41 -18.99 14.62
N GLY A 44 10.22 -19.50 14.29
CA GLY A 44 9.16 -19.68 15.26
C GLY A 44 8.72 -18.35 15.90
N TYR A 45 8.45 -17.32 15.10
CA TYR A 45 8.18 -15.96 15.59
C TYR A 45 7.13 -15.87 16.71
N ARG A 46 6.15 -16.78 16.73
CA ARG A 46 5.14 -16.86 17.79
C ARG A 46 5.75 -17.15 19.16
N ASN A 47 6.77 -18.00 19.19
CA ASN A 47 7.45 -18.48 20.39
C ASN A 47 8.69 -17.65 20.77
N CYS A 48 9.14 -16.74 19.89
CA CYS A 48 10.28 -15.87 20.15
C CYS A 48 10.06 -14.88 21.31
N GLY A 49 11.14 -14.62 22.06
CA GLY A 49 11.21 -13.57 23.08
C GLY A 49 11.17 -12.15 22.49
N LYS A 50 11.02 -11.13 23.34
CA LYS A 50 10.92 -9.72 22.90
C LYS A 50 12.16 -9.25 22.12
N ALA A 51 13.36 -9.62 22.58
CA ALA A 51 14.62 -9.24 21.95
C ALA A 51 14.78 -9.87 20.55
N GLU A 52 14.48 -11.16 20.43
CA GLU A 52 14.54 -11.91 19.17
C GLU A 52 13.55 -11.36 18.13
N LYS A 53 12.35 -11.00 18.58
CA LYS A 53 11.34 -10.34 17.74
C LYS A 53 11.86 -9.02 17.18
N GLY A 54 12.58 -8.22 17.99
CA GLY A 54 13.20 -6.98 17.54
C GLY A 54 14.21 -7.20 16.43
N LEU A 55 15.15 -8.13 16.66
CA LEU A 55 16.18 -8.49 15.68
C LEU A 55 15.58 -8.99 14.37
N LEU A 56 14.54 -9.82 14.43
CA LEU A 56 13.90 -10.33 13.22
C LEU A 56 13.24 -9.22 12.41
N LEU A 57 12.55 -8.29 13.07
CA LEU A 57 11.94 -7.16 12.39
C LEU A 57 13.01 -6.26 11.74
N ASP A 58 14.14 -6.02 12.40
CA ASP A 58 15.26 -5.24 11.85
C ASP A 58 15.86 -5.94 10.63
N SER A 59 15.94 -7.28 10.70
CA SER A 59 16.43 -8.11 9.60
C SER A 59 15.53 -8.03 8.38
N ILE A 60 14.23 -8.12 8.60
CA ILE A 60 13.24 -8.00 7.52
C ILE A 60 13.29 -6.60 6.92
N GLU A 61 13.42 -5.54 7.72
CA GLU A 61 13.53 -4.16 7.23
C GLU A 61 14.74 -3.97 6.32
N LYS A 62 15.93 -4.44 6.72
CA LYS A 62 17.14 -4.31 5.89
C LYS A 62 17.07 -5.13 4.59
N VAL A 63 16.55 -6.35 4.65
CA VAL A 63 16.51 -7.26 3.49
C VAL A 63 15.39 -6.88 2.51
N SER A 64 14.20 -6.54 3.02
CA SER A 64 13.04 -6.24 2.18
C SER A 64 13.00 -4.79 1.68
N GLY A 65 13.75 -3.88 2.31
CA GLY A 65 13.65 -2.44 2.09
C GLY A 65 12.33 -1.82 2.57
N TYR A 66 11.46 -2.58 3.24
CA TYR A 66 10.22 -2.06 3.79
C TYR A 66 10.44 -1.33 5.09
N SER A 67 9.74 -0.21 5.26
CA SER A 67 9.73 0.51 6.53
C SER A 67 9.25 -0.37 7.69
N ARG A 68 9.74 -0.08 8.88
CA ARG A 68 9.31 -0.69 10.15
C ARG A 68 7.80 -0.88 10.28
N ILE A 69 7.02 0.14 9.90
CA ILE A 69 5.56 0.12 10.00
C ILE A 69 4.96 -0.95 9.08
N GLN A 70 5.49 -1.07 7.87
CA GLN A 70 5.01 -2.01 6.87
C GLN A 70 5.38 -3.45 7.26
N VAL A 71 6.60 -3.67 7.77
CA VAL A 71 7.01 -4.97 8.34
C VAL A 71 6.08 -5.40 9.48
N LYS A 72 5.78 -4.50 10.43
CA LYS A 72 4.84 -4.80 11.52
C LYS A 72 3.45 -5.20 11.02
N ARG A 73 2.97 -4.58 9.93
CA ARG A 73 1.67 -4.94 9.31
C ARG A 73 1.70 -6.36 8.73
N LEU A 74 2.77 -6.72 8.00
CA LEU A 74 2.94 -8.06 7.43
C LEU A 74 3.04 -9.13 8.53
N VAL A 75 3.82 -8.86 9.57
CA VAL A 75 3.93 -9.76 10.74
C VAL A 75 2.58 -9.92 11.44
N LYS A 76 1.81 -8.84 11.62
CA LYS A 76 0.46 -8.91 12.20
C LYS A 76 -0.47 -9.78 11.35
N GLN A 77 -0.38 -9.69 10.02
CA GLN A 77 -1.13 -10.54 9.10
C GLN A 77 -0.73 -12.02 9.27
N TYR A 78 0.57 -12.31 9.33
CA TYR A 78 1.09 -13.65 9.59
C TYR A 78 0.62 -14.22 10.94
N ILE A 79 0.67 -13.43 12.02
CA ILE A 79 0.17 -13.88 13.34
C ILE A 79 -1.31 -14.28 13.23
N LYS A 80 -2.13 -13.47 12.55
CA LYS A 80 -3.57 -13.68 12.44
C LYS A 80 -3.96 -14.84 11.53
N THR A 81 -3.30 -14.99 10.38
CA THR A 81 -3.74 -15.89 9.29
C THR A 81 -2.79 -17.06 9.06
N GLY A 82 -1.59 -17.03 9.63
CA GLY A 82 -0.52 -18.00 9.38
C GLY A 82 0.21 -17.78 8.05
N ARG A 83 -0.21 -16.82 7.22
CA ARG A 83 0.36 -16.54 5.90
C ARG A 83 0.47 -15.05 5.61
N ILE A 84 1.29 -14.67 4.65
CA ILE A 84 1.40 -13.29 4.17
C ILE A 84 0.83 -13.21 2.75
N GLU A 85 -0.43 -12.80 2.67
CA GLU A 85 -1.12 -12.64 1.39
C GLU A 85 -1.14 -11.19 0.93
N ARG A 86 -0.80 -10.97 -0.34
CA ARG A 86 -0.96 -9.66 -0.97
C ARG A 86 -2.45 -9.37 -1.14
N ARG A 87 -2.99 -8.45 -0.34
CA ARG A 87 -4.33 -7.93 -0.60
C ARG A 87 -4.28 -7.02 -1.82
N HIS A 88 -4.76 -7.52 -2.96
CA HIS A 88 -5.02 -6.65 -4.11
C HIS A 88 -6.01 -5.57 -3.66
N LYS A 89 -5.57 -4.31 -3.66
CA LYS A 89 -6.50 -3.19 -3.49
C LYS A 89 -7.37 -3.22 -4.73
N ALA A 90 -8.65 -3.58 -4.57
CA ALA A 90 -9.61 -3.44 -5.65
C ALA A 90 -9.58 -1.98 -6.10
N SER A 91 -9.27 -1.72 -7.37
CA SER A 91 -9.40 -0.38 -7.95
C SER A 91 -10.87 -0.08 -8.21
N LYS A 92 -11.73 -0.25 -7.20
CA LYS A 92 -13.03 0.42 -7.19
C LYS A 92 -12.73 1.88 -6.91
N GLY A 93 -12.21 2.57 -7.93
CA GLY A 93 -12.17 4.02 -7.94
C GLY A 93 -13.59 4.55 -7.73
N PHE A 94 -13.69 5.82 -7.33
CA PHE A 94 -14.99 6.46 -7.21
C PHE A 94 -15.78 6.27 -8.50
N THR A 95 -17.01 5.75 -8.40
CA THR A 95 -17.90 5.62 -9.56
C THR A 95 -18.08 7.00 -10.17
N ARG A 96 -17.72 7.14 -11.45
CA ARG A 96 -17.79 8.42 -12.14
C ARG A 96 -19.26 8.83 -12.31
N LYS A 97 -19.66 9.92 -11.66
CA LYS A 97 -21.02 10.49 -11.77
C LYS A 97 -21.18 11.37 -13.02
N TYR A 98 -20.16 12.15 -13.36
CA TYR A 98 -20.22 13.13 -14.44
C TYR A 98 -19.57 12.60 -15.72
N THR A 99 -20.29 12.66 -16.83
CA THR A 99 -19.83 12.27 -18.17
C THR A 99 -18.78 13.26 -18.71
N ARG A 100 -18.21 12.99 -19.89
CA ARG A 100 -17.36 13.97 -20.58
C ARG A 100 -18.17 15.19 -21.04
N ALA A 101 -19.45 15.01 -21.36
CA ALA A 101 -20.33 16.11 -21.76
C ALA A 101 -20.56 17.06 -20.58
N ASP A 102 -20.83 16.53 -19.38
CA ASP A 102 -21.05 17.32 -18.17
C ASP A 102 -19.83 18.19 -17.83
N VAL A 103 -18.62 17.65 -17.98
CA VAL A 103 -17.38 18.39 -17.74
C VAL A 103 -17.19 19.52 -18.75
N ARG A 104 -17.50 19.28 -20.04
CA ARG A 104 -17.43 20.33 -21.07
C ARG A 104 -18.45 21.43 -20.83
N LEU A 105 -19.67 21.06 -20.44
CA LEU A 105 -20.72 22.01 -20.09
C LEU A 105 -20.31 22.87 -18.89
N LEU A 106 -19.71 22.27 -17.86
CA LEU A 106 -19.19 22.99 -16.71
C LEU A 106 -18.10 24.00 -17.12
N ALA A 107 -17.14 23.59 -17.95
CA ALA A 107 -16.06 24.46 -18.42
C ALA A 107 -16.58 25.62 -19.27
N TYR A 108 -17.51 25.36 -20.18
CA TYR A 108 -18.17 26.40 -20.99
C TYR A 108 -18.93 27.41 -20.13
N THR A 109 -19.64 26.91 -19.11
CA THR A 109 -20.36 27.76 -18.15
C THR A 109 -19.37 28.64 -17.38
N ASP A 110 -18.26 28.08 -16.92
CA ASP A 110 -17.22 28.82 -16.21
C ASP A 110 -16.59 29.92 -17.09
N GLU A 111 -16.31 29.61 -18.36
CA GLU A 111 -15.74 30.55 -19.33
C GLU A 111 -16.66 31.74 -19.60
N ILE A 112 -17.96 31.50 -19.85
CA ILE A 112 -18.94 32.58 -20.05
C ILE A 112 -19.05 33.50 -18.83
N HIS A 113 -18.89 32.93 -17.64
CA HIS A 113 -19.04 33.66 -16.39
C HIS A 113 -17.73 34.25 -15.86
N GLY A 114 -16.63 34.16 -16.60
CA GLY A 114 -15.35 34.80 -16.26
C GLY A 114 -14.57 34.05 -15.18
N SER A 115 -14.60 32.71 -15.21
CA SER A 115 -13.81 31.84 -14.32
C SER A 115 -14.11 32.06 -12.84
N LEU A 116 -15.38 31.89 -12.46
CA LEU A 116 -15.83 32.16 -11.10
C LEU A 116 -15.41 31.05 -10.12
N SER A 117 -15.49 31.36 -8.83
CA SER A 117 -15.32 30.32 -7.80
C SER A 117 -16.34 29.18 -7.97
N GLY A 118 -15.93 27.95 -7.65
CA GLY A 118 -16.82 26.77 -7.72
C GLY A 118 -18.21 26.94 -7.04
N PRO A 119 -18.32 27.61 -5.88
CA PRO A 119 -19.62 27.92 -5.29
C PRO A 119 -20.53 28.82 -6.16
N ALA A 120 -19.95 29.78 -6.89
CA ALA A 120 -20.69 30.67 -7.78
C ALA A 120 -21.22 29.92 -9.00
N VAL A 121 -20.37 29.09 -9.64
CA VAL A 121 -20.78 28.20 -10.76
C VAL A 121 -21.91 27.26 -10.32
N LYS A 122 -21.82 26.69 -9.11
CA LYS A 122 -22.92 25.88 -8.53
C LYS A 122 -24.25 26.65 -8.45
N LYS A 123 -24.22 27.91 -7.99
CA LYS A 123 -25.43 28.74 -7.89
C LYS A 123 -26.01 29.09 -9.26
N ILE A 124 -25.18 29.28 -10.27
CA ILE A 124 -25.60 29.49 -11.65
C ILE A 124 -26.30 28.24 -12.18
N CYS A 125 -25.67 27.06 -12.05
CA CYS A 125 -26.28 25.78 -12.44
C CYS A 125 -27.61 25.54 -11.73
N GLN A 126 -27.70 25.86 -10.43
CA GLN A 126 -28.94 25.72 -9.67
C GLN A 126 -30.05 26.63 -10.21
N ARG A 127 -29.76 27.92 -10.44
CA ARG A 127 -30.74 28.87 -10.99
C ARG A 127 -31.22 28.46 -12.37
N ALA A 128 -30.31 27.99 -13.23
CA ALA A 128 -30.65 27.50 -14.56
C ALA A 128 -31.58 26.28 -14.49
N TRP A 129 -31.31 25.36 -13.56
CA TRP A 129 -32.16 24.19 -13.32
C TRP A 129 -33.55 24.58 -12.81
N ASP A 130 -33.63 25.49 -11.83
CA ASP A 130 -34.89 25.96 -11.26
C ASP A 130 -35.74 26.69 -12.32
N PHE A 131 -35.12 27.48 -13.19
CA PHE A 131 -35.78 28.14 -14.32
C PHE A 131 -36.33 27.14 -15.35
N GLN A 132 -35.57 26.08 -15.68
CA GLN A 132 -36.04 25.03 -16.59
C GLN A 132 -37.11 24.14 -15.98
N SER A 133 -37.11 23.96 -14.66
CA SER A 133 -38.04 23.08 -13.93
C SER A 133 -39.35 23.77 -13.52
N GLY A 134 -39.40 25.11 -13.60
CA GLY A 134 -40.53 25.94 -13.17
C GLY A 134 -41.40 26.52 -14.28
N GLY A 135 -41.25 26.06 -15.53
CA GLY A 135 -42.08 26.51 -16.66
C GLY A 135 -43.23 25.56 -16.98
N ILE A 136 -44.40 25.81 -16.39
CA ILE A 136 -45.74 25.60 -16.98
C ILE A 136 -46.42 26.97 -17.00
#